data_AF-A0A5N6KTH9-F1
#
_entry.id   AF-A0A5N6KTH9-F1
#
_cell.length_a   1.000
_cell.length_b   1.000
_cell.length_c   1.000
_cell.angle_alpha   90.00
_cell.angle_beta   90.00
_cell.angle_gamma   90.00
#
_symmetry.space_group_name_H-M   'P 1'
#
loop_
_entity.id
_entity.type
_entity.pdbx_description
1 polymer ?
#
loop_
_entity_poly.entity_id
_entity_poly.type
_entity_poly.pdbx_seq_one_letter_code
_entity_poly.pdbx_strand_id
1 'polypeptide(L)'
;MINAIILKGAGEKALCAGGDVAVLANQNREGPEGRQASKDYFALEYKLDHLIATYPKPYIAFMDGITMGGGVGLSVHAPFKIATERTVFAMPETTIGFFPEVGASFFLPRMDGQLGKYLALTSERLKGVQAYYAGVASHYIHSSSLPDLENRLAELTIPDYASLDDRYKVINSAIAEFATTLPHNEQIQLSGPLRKLIDECFGPNKVEDIFAKLDEKAADQGLPEHLRKWAQKTAATMKERSPTSLKVTCKQMVYGKDWNIAQAFDREHRIASHFMDHPDFTEGVSARLIRKPAETPKWQPVSISDVSEQDADEFFRTREGDAPPLQLLNKGPGTTYHTYPHAWLSLPTERSILDYISKGSKSEAETVAYFVKLQDGKPGVREKVEEVIARARS
;
A
#
# COMPACT_ATOMS: atom_id res chain seq x y z
N MET A 1 -11.19 -8.72 29.86
CA MET A 1 -10.26 -9.18 28.79
C MET A 1 -10.30 -8.19 27.64
N ILE A 2 -9.18 -7.92 26.96
CA ILE A 2 -9.17 -7.06 25.75
C ILE A 2 -9.53 -7.93 24.52
N ASN A 3 -10.63 -7.62 23.85
CA ASN A 3 -11.17 -8.37 22.70
C ASN A 3 -10.71 -7.83 21.34
N ALA A 4 -10.45 -6.53 21.22
CA ALA A 4 -9.96 -5.88 20.01
C ALA A 4 -9.13 -4.64 20.38
N ILE A 5 -8.31 -4.18 19.42
CA ILE A 5 -7.59 -2.90 19.47
C ILE A 5 -8.12 -2.00 18.36
N ILE A 6 -8.34 -0.72 18.68
CA ILE A 6 -8.73 0.30 17.70
C ILE A 6 -7.61 1.34 17.62
N LEU A 7 -7.15 1.61 16.40
CA LEU A 7 -6.25 2.70 16.04
C LEU A 7 -7.05 3.80 15.35
N LYS A 8 -6.91 5.04 15.83
CA LYS A 8 -7.53 6.23 15.24
C LYS A 8 -6.66 7.48 15.43
N GLY A 9 -6.82 8.45 14.54
CA GLY A 9 -6.25 9.78 14.69
C GLY A 9 -7.00 10.60 15.75
N ALA A 10 -6.33 11.57 16.37
CA ALA A 10 -6.95 12.44 17.38
C ALA A 10 -7.79 13.59 16.77
N GLY A 11 -7.56 13.94 15.49
CA GLY A 11 -8.22 15.05 14.81
C GLY A 11 -8.83 14.65 13.47
N GLU A 12 -9.44 15.61 12.77
CA GLU A 12 -10.30 15.32 11.60
C GLU A 12 -9.55 15.25 10.25
N LYS A 13 -8.25 15.54 10.23
CA LYS A 13 -7.48 15.70 8.97
C LYS A 13 -6.68 14.46 8.59
N ALA A 14 -6.17 13.72 9.57
CA ALA A 14 -5.24 12.63 9.35
C ALA A 14 -5.44 11.55 10.40
N LEU A 15 -5.38 10.30 9.96
CA LEU A 15 -5.00 9.19 10.83
C LEU A 15 -3.53 9.39 11.22
N CYS A 16 -2.65 9.37 10.22
CA CYS A 16 -1.22 9.58 10.34
C CYS A 16 -0.65 9.92 8.95
N ALA A 17 0.05 11.05 8.84
CA ALA A 17 0.52 11.59 7.56
C ALA A 17 1.97 11.21 7.20
N GLY A 18 2.57 10.29 7.96
CA GLY A 18 3.95 9.82 7.80
C GLY A 18 4.76 10.01 9.07
N GLY A 19 5.96 9.41 9.11
CA GLY A 19 6.93 9.61 10.17
C GLY A 19 7.61 10.99 10.09
N ASP A 20 8.34 11.35 11.14
CA ASP A 20 9.06 12.62 11.26
C ASP A 20 10.36 12.62 10.42
N VAL A 21 10.26 12.38 9.11
CA VAL A 21 11.41 12.23 8.20
C VAL A 21 12.30 13.47 8.13
N ALA A 22 11.78 14.66 8.44
CA ALA A 22 12.56 15.90 8.55
C ALA A 22 13.59 15.84 9.69
N VAL A 23 13.26 15.15 10.79
CA VAL A 23 14.20 14.89 11.90
C VAL A 23 15.32 13.98 11.41
N LEU A 24 14.97 12.89 10.72
CA LEU A 24 15.95 11.94 10.18
C LEU A 24 16.91 12.60 9.18
N ALA A 25 16.40 13.42 8.28
CA ALA A 25 17.25 14.16 7.33
C ALA A 25 18.22 15.14 8.02
N ASN A 26 17.83 15.72 9.16
CA ASN A 26 18.76 16.54 9.95
C ASN A 26 19.80 15.68 10.67
N GLN A 27 19.40 14.57 11.29
CA GLN A 27 20.33 13.61 11.91
C GLN A 27 21.36 13.08 10.89
N ASN A 28 20.93 12.71 9.68
CA ASN A 28 21.84 12.18 8.65
C ASN A 28 22.98 13.15 8.28
N ARG A 29 22.78 14.47 8.46
CA ARG A 29 23.80 15.51 8.22
C ARG A 29 24.85 15.60 9.32
N GLU A 30 24.58 15.05 10.49
CA GLU A 30 25.50 15.04 11.64
C GLU A 30 26.61 13.98 11.47
N GLY A 31 26.58 13.21 10.38
CA GLY A 31 27.60 12.22 10.05
C GLY A 31 27.17 10.79 10.39
N PRO A 32 28.13 9.85 10.54
CA PRO A 32 27.83 8.43 10.74
C PRO A 32 26.93 8.13 11.95
N GLU A 33 27.12 8.83 13.07
CA GLU A 33 26.31 8.62 14.29
C GLU A 33 24.85 9.03 14.08
N GLY A 34 24.60 10.17 13.44
CA GLY A 34 23.25 10.62 13.13
C GLY A 34 22.55 9.71 12.11
N ARG A 35 23.29 9.20 11.11
CA ARG A 35 22.75 8.16 10.20
C ARG A 35 22.41 6.87 10.94
N GLN A 36 23.21 6.47 11.93
CA GLN A 36 22.88 5.32 12.76
C GLN A 36 21.60 5.55 13.58
N ALA A 37 21.41 6.74 14.15
CA ALA A 37 20.17 7.08 14.86
C ALA A 37 18.92 6.97 13.95
N SER A 38 19.04 7.38 12.69
CA SER A 38 17.96 7.22 11.71
C SER A 38 17.71 5.75 11.34
N LYS A 39 18.76 4.92 11.24
CA LYS A 39 18.61 3.46 11.06
C LYS A 39 17.88 2.82 12.25
N ASP A 40 18.23 3.23 13.47
CA ASP A 40 17.60 2.75 14.70
C ASP A 40 16.11 3.14 14.80
N TYR A 41 15.73 4.31 14.28
CA TYR A 41 14.33 4.72 14.15
C TYR A 41 13.53 3.73 13.29
N PHE A 42 13.99 3.43 12.07
CA PHE A 42 13.31 2.47 11.20
C PHE A 42 13.27 1.06 11.80
N ALA A 43 14.31 0.66 12.55
CA ALA A 43 14.28 -0.60 13.28
C ALA A 43 13.14 -0.67 14.31
N LEU A 44 12.76 0.45 14.94
CA LEU A 44 11.62 0.51 15.86
C LEU A 44 10.28 0.52 15.12
N GLU A 45 10.18 1.30 14.04
CA GLU A 45 8.99 1.38 13.19
C GLU A 45 8.63 -0.01 12.63
N TYR A 46 9.58 -0.70 12.02
CA TYR A 46 9.31 -2.00 11.37
C TYR A 46 9.03 -3.11 12.38
N LYS A 47 9.56 -2.99 13.60
CA LYS A 47 9.19 -3.87 14.72
C LYS A 47 7.73 -3.69 15.13
N LEU A 48 7.24 -2.44 15.14
CA LEU A 48 5.85 -2.12 15.46
C LEU A 48 4.92 -2.60 14.35
N ASP A 49 5.24 -2.34 13.10
CA ASP A 49 4.40 -2.74 11.96
C ASP A 49 4.32 -4.26 11.83
N HIS A 50 5.42 -4.98 12.05
CA HIS A 50 5.40 -6.45 12.13
C HIS A 50 4.55 -6.95 13.30
N LEU A 51 4.62 -6.30 14.45
CA LEU A 51 3.77 -6.61 15.61
C LEU A 51 2.29 -6.45 15.24
N ILE A 52 1.92 -5.37 14.55
CA ILE A 52 0.55 -5.15 14.05
C ILE A 52 0.15 -6.24 13.04
N ALA A 53 1.02 -6.54 12.08
CA ALA A 53 0.79 -7.55 11.05
C ALA A 53 0.61 -8.97 11.60
N THR A 54 1.13 -9.24 12.79
CA THR A 54 1.12 -10.56 13.43
C THR A 54 0.42 -10.54 14.78
N TYR A 55 -0.41 -9.52 15.03
CA TYR A 55 -1.01 -9.32 16.34
C TYR A 55 -2.00 -10.46 16.66
N PRO A 56 -1.93 -11.07 17.86
CA PRO A 56 -2.72 -12.26 18.19
C PRO A 56 -4.19 -11.94 18.52
N LYS A 57 -4.62 -10.69 18.29
CA LYS A 57 -5.96 -10.20 18.55
C LYS A 57 -6.43 -9.33 17.39
N PRO A 58 -7.75 -9.18 17.20
CA PRO A 58 -8.29 -8.22 16.26
C PRO A 58 -7.73 -6.81 16.43
N TYR A 59 -7.26 -6.27 15.31
CA TYR A 59 -6.75 -4.90 15.19
C TYR A 59 -7.58 -4.20 14.12
N ILE A 60 -8.08 -3.01 14.46
CA ILE A 60 -8.99 -2.22 13.65
C ILE A 60 -8.36 -0.85 13.45
N ALA A 61 -8.12 -0.46 12.20
CA ALA A 61 -7.58 0.85 11.84
C ALA A 61 -8.66 1.70 11.19
N PHE A 62 -8.97 2.84 11.81
CA PHE A 62 -9.81 3.87 11.20
C PHE A 62 -8.94 4.81 10.38
N MET A 63 -8.95 4.64 9.06
CA MET A 63 -8.21 5.47 8.11
C MET A 63 -8.93 6.79 7.84
N ASP A 64 -9.50 7.43 8.87
CA ASP A 64 -10.26 8.67 8.74
C ASP A 64 -9.32 9.87 8.54
N GLY A 65 -9.06 10.22 7.28
CA GLY A 65 -8.14 11.28 6.89
C GLY A 65 -6.91 10.78 6.12
N ILE A 66 -5.90 11.65 6.03
CA ILE A 66 -4.61 11.33 5.41
C ILE A 66 -3.97 10.12 6.11
N THR A 67 -3.59 9.12 5.29
CA THR A 67 -2.91 7.89 5.70
C THR A 67 -1.74 7.65 4.73
N MET A 68 -0.54 8.09 5.11
CA MET A 68 0.68 8.07 4.26
C MET A 68 1.91 7.63 5.07
N GLY A 69 2.92 7.04 4.42
CA GLY A 69 4.16 6.56 5.06
C GLY A 69 3.87 5.67 6.27
N GLY A 70 4.47 5.97 7.43
CA GLY A 70 4.18 5.25 8.68
C GLY A 70 2.69 5.08 9.03
N GLY A 71 1.80 5.98 8.61
CA GLY A 71 0.36 5.80 8.79
C GLY A 71 -0.21 4.61 8.01
N VAL A 72 0.37 4.32 6.85
CA VAL A 72 0.10 3.09 6.09
C VAL A 72 0.61 1.87 6.85
N GLY A 73 1.81 1.91 7.44
CA GLY A 73 2.36 0.81 8.25
C GLY A 73 1.47 0.41 9.42
N LEU A 74 0.95 1.43 10.12
CA LEU A 74 0.04 1.24 11.24
C LEU A 74 -1.34 0.68 10.85
N SER A 75 -1.71 0.69 9.56
CA SER A 75 -3.07 0.35 9.11
C SER A 75 -3.14 -0.80 8.11
N VAL A 76 -2.28 -0.86 7.09
CA VAL A 76 -2.42 -1.76 5.94
C VAL A 76 -2.30 -3.24 6.30
N HIS A 77 -1.59 -3.55 7.38
CA HIS A 77 -1.43 -4.91 7.89
C HIS A 77 -2.56 -5.37 8.81
N ALA A 78 -3.45 -4.47 9.20
CA ALA A 78 -4.60 -4.80 10.03
C ALA A 78 -5.64 -5.62 9.24
N PRO A 79 -6.35 -6.57 9.89
CA PRO A 79 -7.48 -7.26 9.26
C PRO A 79 -8.62 -6.30 8.91
N PHE A 80 -8.94 -5.38 9.81
CA PHE A 80 -10.00 -4.39 9.62
C PHE A 80 -9.40 -3.02 9.32
N LYS A 81 -9.52 -2.59 8.07
CA LYS A 81 -9.03 -1.32 7.55
C LYS A 81 -10.23 -0.54 7.06
N ILE A 82 -10.67 0.43 7.85
CA ILE A 82 -11.90 1.16 7.60
C ILE A 82 -11.54 2.48 6.96
N ALA A 83 -11.81 2.61 5.67
CA ALA A 83 -11.77 3.88 4.97
C ALA A 83 -13.06 4.68 5.22
N THR A 84 -12.95 5.99 5.14
CA THR A 84 -14.04 6.96 5.18
C THR A 84 -13.99 7.86 3.95
N GLU A 85 -14.94 8.77 3.78
CA GLU A 85 -14.90 9.79 2.73
C GLU A 85 -13.68 10.72 2.84
N ARG A 86 -13.01 10.77 4.00
CA ARG A 86 -11.83 11.59 4.27
C ARG A 86 -10.51 10.87 4.01
N THR A 87 -10.54 9.54 3.81
CA THR A 87 -9.32 8.76 3.58
C THR A 87 -8.53 9.31 2.39
N VAL A 88 -7.24 9.57 2.59
CA VAL A 88 -6.31 9.83 1.49
C VAL A 88 -5.11 8.92 1.68
N PHE A 89 -5.12 7.79 0.98
CA PHE A 89 -4.02 6.84 0.94
C PHE A 89 -3.00 7.24 -0.12
N ALA A 90 -1.72 7.25 0.23
CA ALA A 90 -0.62 7.33 -0.73
C ALA A 90 0.71 6.84 -0.12
N MET A 91 1.64 6.47 -1.01
CA MET A 91 3.04 6.18 -0.68
C MET A 91 3.93 7.25 -1.35
N PRO A 92 4.11 8.45 -0.74
CA PRO A 92 4.84 9.58 -1.33
C PRO A 92 6.37 9.48 -1.23
N GLU A 93 6.94 8.36 -0.81
CA GLU A 93 8.35 8.20 -0.46
C GLU A 93 9.29 8.47 -1.64
N THR A 94 8.90 8.09 -2.87
CA THR A 94 9.70 8.38 -4.07
C THR A 94 9.83 9.88 -4.36
N THR A 95 8.92 10.72 -3.81
CA THR A 95 8.94 12.18 -3.98
C THR A 95 10.02 12.87 -3.14
N ILE A 96 10.51 12.18 -2.10
CA ILE A 96 11.50 12.67 -1.14
C ILE A 96 12.82 11.88 -1.20
N GLY A 97 13.06 11.15 -2.30
CA GLY A 97 14.31 10.40 -2.47
C GLY A 97 14.38 9.15 -1.59
N PHE A 98 13.23 8.56 -1.27
CA PHE A 98 13.11 7.32 -0.50
C PHE A 98 12.35 6.26 -1.30
N PHE A 99 11.99 5.14 -0.68
CA PHE A 99 11.26 4.04 -1.31
C PHE A 99 10.04 3.68 -0.46
N PRO A 100 8.94 3.15 -1.05
CA PRO A 100 7.80 2.66 -0.28
C PRO A 100 8.25 1.56 0.69
N GLU A 101 8.05 1.77 1.98
CA GLU A 101 8.46 0.89 3.08
C GLU A 101 7.26 0.47 3.95
N VAL A 102 7.41 0.22 5.24
CA VAL A 102 6.37 -0.24 6.17
C VAL A 102 5.62 -1.48 5.66
N GLY A 103 6.36 -2.45 5.13
CA GLY A 103 5.83 -3.66 4.53
C GLY A 103 5.17 -3.44 3.15
N ALA A 104 5.40 -2.30 2.49
CA ALA A 104 4.94 -2.05 1.12
C ALA A 104 5.48 -3.04 0.11
N SER A 105 6.71 -3.54 0.29
CA SER A 105 7.25 -4.64 -0.51
C SER A 105 6.44 -5.93 -0.35
N PHE A 106 5.68 -6.08 0.74
CA PHE A 106 4.77 -7.21 0.92
C PHE A 106 3.39 -6.94 0.31
N PHE A 107 2.73 -5.83 0.67
CA PHE A 107 1.31 -5.65 0.29
C PHE A 107 1.11 -5.14 -1.14
N LEU A 108 1.95 -4.24 -1.65
CA LEU A 108 1.78 -3.67 -2.98
C LEU A 108 1.91 -4.74 -4.08
N PRO A 109 2.90 -5.65 -4.07
CA PRO A 109 2.99 -6.72 -5.08
C PRO A 109 1.83 -7.72 -5.09
N ARG A 110 0.99 -7.69 -4.05
CA ARG A 110 -0.17 -8.58 -3.87
C ARG A 110 -1.49 -7.90 -4.23
N MET A 111 -1.48 -6.61 -4.58
CA MET A 111 -2.64 -5.95 -5.15
C MET A 111 -2.96 -6.51 -6.55
N ASP A 112 -4.19 -6.31 -7.00
CA ASP A 112 -4.63 -6.82 -8.31
C ASP A 112 -3.74 -6.26 -9.45
N GLY A 113 -3.32 -7.15 -10.35
CA GLY A 113 -2.46 -6.85 -11.51
C GLY A 113 -1.19 -6.07 -11.15
N GLN A 114 -0.96 -4.93 -11.81
CA GLN A 114 0.20 -4.04 -11.56
C GLN A 114 -0.16 -2.79 -10.75
N LEU A 115 -1.33 -2.77 -10.10
CA LEU A 115 -1.81 -1.60 -9.38
C LEU A 115 -0.84 -1.17 -8.26
N GLY A 116 -0.30 -2.12 -7.50
CA GLY A 116 0.65 -1.80 -6.44
C GLY A 116 1.94 -1.17 -6.95
N LYS A 117 2.49 -1.66 -8.08
CA LYS A 117 3.68 -1.09 -8.71
C LYS A 117 3.41 0.33 -9.25
N TYR A 118 2.22 0.54 -9.84
CA TYR A 118 1.78 1.88 -10.25
C TYR A 118 1.73 2.85 -9.07
N LEU A 119 1.08 2.48 -7.97
CA LEU A 119 0.97 3.31 -6.77
C LEU A 119 2.35 3.59 -6.15
N ALA A 120 3.23 2.58 -6.10
CA ALA A 120 4.58 2.69 -5.57
C ALA A 120 5.44 3.72 -6.32
N LEU A 121 5.43 3.65 -7.65
CA LEU A 121 6.32 4.48 -8.50
C LEU A 121 5.79 5.89 -8.73
N THR A 122 4.48 6.07 -8.77
CA THR A 122 3.86 7.38 -9.08
C THR A 122 3.53 8.19 -7.83
N SER A 123 3.35 7.53 -6.69
CA SER A 123 2.78 8.10 -5.47
C SER A 123 1.36 8.65 -5.67
N GLU A 124 0.60 8.06 -6.60
CA GLU A 124 -0.80 8.43 -6.85
C GLU A 124 -1.65 8.29 -5.57
N ARG A 125 -2.65 9.17 -5.42
CA ARG A 125 -3.46 9.25 -4.22
C ARG A 125 -4.79 8.55 -4.43
N LEU A 126 -5.10 7.57 -3.59
CA LEU A 126 -6.42 6.97 -3.52
C LEU A 126 -7.25 7.71 -2.46
N LYS A 127 -8.37 8.30 -2.90
CA LYS A 127 -9.25 9.07 -2.02
C LYS A 127 -10.54 8.31 -1.73
N GLY A 128 -10.97 8.37 -0.48
CA GLY A 128 -12.24 7.81 -0.02
C GLY A 128 -12.46 6.37 -0.46
N VAL A 129 -13.60 6.15 -1.14
CA VAL A 129 -14.02 4.81 -1.60
C VAL A 129 -13.03 4.18 -2.60
N GLN A 130 -12.16 4.95 -3.24
CA GLN A 130 -11.16 4.40 -4.15
C GLN A 130 -10.10 3.57 -3.42
N ALA A 131 -9.80 3.89 -2.15
CA ALA A 131 -8.93 3.06 -1.32
C ALA A 131 -9.58 1.69 -1.01
N TYR A 132 -10.90 1.66 -0.89
CA TYR A 132 -11.67 0.43 -0.72
C TYR A 132 -11.69 -0.41 -2.00
N TYR A 133 -12.04 0.19 -3.16
CA TYR A 133 -12.06 -0.52 -4.44
C TYR A 133 -10.69 -1.04 -4.89
N ALA A 134 -9.62 -0.33 -4.56
CA ALA A 134 -8.25 -0.76 -4.83
C ALA A 134 -7.78 -1.94 -3.95
N GLY A 135 -8.51 -2.26 -2.88
CA GLY A 135 -8.15 -3.32 -1.92
C GLY A 135 -7.19 -2.87 -0.83
N VAL A 136 -6.94 -1.56 -0.67
CA VAL A 136 -6.16 -1.02 0.46
C VAL A 136 -7.00 -1.10 1.74
N ALA A 137 -8.26 -0.67 1.68
CA ALA A 137 -9.20 -0.78 2.78
C ALA A 137 -10.06 -2.04 2.66
N SER A 138 -10.42 -2.65 3.79
CA SER A 138 -11.33 -3.80 3.83
C SER A 138 -12.78 -3.40 4.01
N HIS A 139 -13.05 -2.18 4.52
CA HIS A 139 -14.38 -1.64 4.74
C HIS A 139 -14.42 -0.16 4.38
N TYR A 140 -15.62 0.34 4.07
CA TYR A 140 -15.89 1.76 3.84
C TYR A 140 -17.08 2.18 4.68
N ILE A 141 -16.89 3.15 5.57
CA ILE A 141 -17.90 3.66 6.50
C ILE A 141 -17.79 5.18 6.54
N HIS A 142 -18.93 5.87 6.50
CA HIS A 142 -18.95 7.33 6.61
C HIS A 142 -18.40 7.78 7.98
N SER A 143 -17.59 8.84 8.02
CA SER A 143 -16.86 9.23 9.23
C SER A 143 -17.78 9.51 10.43
N SER A 144 -19.00 10.00 10.17
CA SER A 144 -20.00 10.30 11.21
C SER A 144 -20.48 9.06 11.97
N SER A 145 -20.33 7.86 11.41
CA SER A 145 -20.75 6.60 12.02
C SER A 145 -19.65 5.94 12.84
N LEU A 146 -18.41 6.44 12.78
CA LEU A 146 -17.29 5.85 13.52
C LEU A 146 -17.49 5.86 15.04
N PRO A 147 -18.00 6.92 15.70
CA PRO A 147 -18.23 6.90 17.14
C PRO A 147 -19.22 5.80 17.57
N ASP A 148 -20.30 5.61 16.81
CA ASP A 148 -21.29 4.57 17.09
C ASP A 148 -20.74 3.17 16.85
N LEU A 149 -19.89 3.01 15.82
CA LEU A 149 -19.17 1.76 15.59
C LEU A 149 -18.21 1.46 16.76
N GLU A 150 -17.49 2.43 17.29
CA GLU A 150 -16.62 2.22 18.46
C GLU A 150 -17.43 1.72 19.67
N ASN A 151 -18.57 2.35 19.95
CA ASN A 151 -19.46 1.92 21.02
C ASN A 151 -19.96 0.49 20.80
N ARG A 152 -20.41 0.18 19.58
CA ARG A 152 -20.86 -1.17 19.22
C ARG A 152 -19.77 -2.23 19.42
N LEU A 153 -18.53 -1.90 19.04
CA LEU A 153 -17.37 -2.79 19.22
C LEU A 153 -17.02 -2.99 20.70
N ALA A 154 -17.19 -1.96 21.53
CA ALA A 154 -16.96 -2.04 22.97
C ALA A 154 -18.00 -2.94 23.68
N GLU A 155 -19.22 -3.02 23.16
CA GLU A 155 -20.30 -3.86 23.69
C GLU A 155 -20.17 -5.35 23.31
N LEU A 156 -19.28 -5.69 22.38
CA LEU A 156 -19.10 -7.07 21.93
C LEU A 156 -18.60 -7.97 23.06
N THR A 157 -19.44 -8.93 23.43
CA THR A 157 -19.07 -10.02 24.32
C THR A 157 -18.66 -11.23 23.49
N ILE A 158 -17.35 -11.52 23.46
CA ILE A 158 -16.81 -12.67 22.74
C ILE A 158 -16.26 -13.68 23.77
N PRO A 159 -16.65 -14.97 23.72
CA PRO A 159 -16.16 -15.96 24.66
C PRO A 159 -14.64 -16.10 24.63
N ASP A 160 -14.03 -16.34 25.79
CA ASP A 160 -12.57 -16.45 25.93
C ASP A 160 -11.96 -17.55 25.06
N TYR A 161 -12.70 -18.66 24.90
CA TYR A 161 -12.31 -19.81 24.08
C TYR A 161 -12.54 -19.63 22.57
N ALA A 162 -13.12 -18.50 22.13
CA ALA A 162 -13.36 -18.25 20.72
C ALA A 162 -12.03 -18.17 19.96
N SER A 163 -11.97 -18.86 18.81
CA SER A 163 -10.82 -18.80 17.92
C SER A 163 -10.63 -17.39 17.37
N LEU A 164 -9.44 -17.10 16.83
CA LEU A 164 -9.19 -15.80 16.19
C LEU A 164 -10.11 -15.57 14.98
N ASP A 165 -10.45 -16.62 14.24
CA ASP A 165 -11.37 -16.56 13.10
C ASP A 165 -12.80 -16.24 13.54
N ASP A 166 -13.29 -16.86 14.63
CA ASP A 166 -14.61 -16.54 15.19
C ASP A 166 -14.66 -15.09 15.70
N ARG A 167 -13.59 -14.62 16.33
CA ARG A 167 -13.44 -13.22 16.75
C ARG A 167 -13.51 -12.28 15.55
N TYR A 168 -12.84 -12.61 14.43
CA TYR A 168 -12.92 -11.83 13.21
C TYR A 168 -14.32 -11.83 12.60
N LYS A 169 -15.03 -12.96 12.55
CA LYS A 169 -16.40 -13.03 12.04
C LYS A 169 -17.36 -12.14 12.84
N VAL A 170 -17.30 -12.20 14.17
CA VAL A 170 -18.15 -11.37 15.04
C VAL A 170 -17.88 -9.87 14.81
N ILE A 171 -16.61 -9.47 14.74
CA ILE A 171 -16.24 -8.07 14.49
C ILE A 171 -16.62 -7.63 13.08
N ASN A 172 -16.42 -8.49 12.08
CA ASN A 172 -16.79 -8.22 10.69
C ASN A 172 -18.30 -7.96 10.56
N SER A 173 -19.13 -8.78 11.21
CA SER A 173 -20.58 -8.58 11.25
C SER A 173 -20.94 -7.25 11.91
N ALA A 174 -20.31 -6.92 13.05
CA ALA A 174 -20.56 -5.63 13.72
C ALA A 174 -20.16 -4.42 12.87
N ILE A 175 -19.06 -4.51 12.10
CA ILE A 175 -18.65 -3.45 11.16
C ILE A 175 -19.63 -3.36 9.99
N ALA A 176 -20.11 -4.50 9.49
CA ALA A 176 -21.05 -4.56 8.37
C ALA A 176 -22.41 -3.89 8.68
N GLU A 177 -22.83 -3.85 9.95
CA GLU A 177 -24.02 -3.11 10.41
C GLU A 177 -23.96 -1.61 10.03
N PHE A 178 -22.75 -1.03 9.92
CA PHE A 178 -22.52 0.38 9.59
C PHE A 178 -22.08 0.62 8.14
N ALA A 179 -21.68 -0.43 7.42
CA ALA A 179 -21.25 -0.35 6.02
C ALA A 179 -22.45 -0.54 5.08
N THR A 180 -23.44 0.35 5.15
CA THR A 180 -24.74 0.12 4.49
C THR A 180 -24.79 0.54 3.03
N THR A 181 -24.08 1.62 2.64
CA THR A 181 -24.05 2.09 1.24
C THR A 181 -22.71 2.71 0.87
N LEU A 182 -22.32 2.52 -0.39
CA LEU A 182 -21.22 3.26 -1.01
C LEU A 182 -21.76 4.52 -1.70
N PRO A 183 -20.93 5.54 -1.96
CA PRO A 183 -21.36 6.72 -2.71
C PRO A 183 -21.81 6.35 -4.13
N HIS A 184 -23.10 6.51 -4.43
CA HIS A 184 -23.71 6.11 -5.70
C HIS A 184 -23.14 6.84 -6.93
N ASN A 185 -22.53 8.01 -6.71
CA ASN A 185 -21.94 8.86 -7.74
C ASN A 185 -20.44 8.61 -7.95
N GLU A 186 -19.81 7.72 -7.18
CA GLU A 186 -18.39 7.42 -7.28
C GLU A 186 -18.16 6.01 -7.82
N GLN A 187 -17.96 5.92 -9.15
CA GLN A 187 -17.55 4.68 -9.80
C GLN A 187 -16.09 4.35 -9.48
N ILE A 188 -15.70 3.09 -9.74
CA ILE A 188 -14.31 2.64 -9.66
C ILE A 188 -13.47 3.45 -10.67
N GLN A 189 -12.55 4.30 -10.19
CA GLN A 189 -11.78 5.20 -11.05
C GLN A 189 -10.71 4.47 -11.85
N LEU A 190 -10.00 3.53 -11.21
CA LEU A 190 -8.98 2.71 -11.85
C LEU A 190 -9.64 1.44 -12.42
N SER A 191 -10.42 1.61 -13.49
CA SER A 191 -11.22 0.54 -14.11
C SER A 191 -11.06 0.48 -15.63
N GLY A 192 -11.54 -0.61 -16.23
CA GLY A 192 -11.74 -0.71 -17.68
C GLY A 192 -10.45 -0.50 -18.50
N PRO A 193 -10.49 0.28 -19.61
CA PRO A 193 -9.32 0.52 -20.45
C PRO A 193 -8.13 1.16 -19.73
N LEU A 194 -8.38 2.07 -18.77
CA LEU A 194 -7.32 2.67 -17.98
C LEU A 194 -6.63 1.62 -17.11
N ARG A 195 -7.41 0.76 -16.45
CA ARG A 195 -6.88 -0.33 -15.62
C ARG A 195 -6.02 -1.30 -16.43
N LYS A 196 -6.43 -1.65 -17.67
CA LYS A 196 -5.61 -2.44 -18.60
C LYS A 196 -4.29 -1.75 -18.96
N LEU A 197 -4.37 -0.45 -19.25
CA LEU A 197 -3.19 0.33 -19.61
C LEU A 197 -2.18 0.41 -18.46
N ILE A 198 -2.65 0.49 -17.21
CA ILE A 198 -1.82 0.36 -16.01
C ILE A 198 -1.12 -1.01 -15.99
N ASP A 199 -1.85 -2.11 -16.17
CA ASP A 199 -1.25 -3.46 -16.20
C ASP A 199 -0.20 -3.60 -17.30
N GLU A 200 -0.48 -3.05 -18.48
CA GLU A 200 0.42 -3.13 -19.61
C GLU A 200 1.69 -2.30 -19.41
N CYS A 201 1.55 -1.04 -18.98
CA CYS A 201 2.68 -0.11 -18.81
C CYS A 201 3.56 -0.44 -17.62
N PHE A 202 2.96 -0.92 -16.52
CA PHE A 202 3.70 -1.27 -15.29
C PHE A 202 4.02 -2.77 -15.21
N GLY A 203 3.71 -3.56 -16.23
CA GLY A 203 4.12 -4.96 -16.34
C GLY A 203 5.63 -5.20 -16.33
N PRO A 204 6.46 -4.38 -17.00
CA PRO A 204 7.91 -4.58 -17.03
C PRO A 204 8.58 -4.50 -15.64
N ASN A 205 9.76 -5.10 -15.54
CA ASN A 205 10.54 -5.17 -14.30
C ASN A 205 11.67 -4.12 -14.25
N LYS A 206 11.83 -3.32 -15.31
CA LYS A 206 12.77 -2.21 -15.39
C LYS A 206 12.03 -0.91 -15.61
N VAL A 207 12.51 0.16 -15.00
CA VAL A 207 11.84 1.48 -15.03
C VAL A 207 11.92 2.09 -16.42
N GLU A 208 13.00 1.85 -17.15
CA GLU A 208 13.21 2.29 -18.53
C GLU A 208 12.16 1.69 -19.46
N ASP A 209 11.85 0.41 -19.30
CA ASP A 209 10.83 -0.27 -20.09
C ASP A 209 9.43 0.27 -19.76
N ILE A 210 9.18 0.65 -18.49
CA ILE A 210 7.94 1.33 -18.07
C ILE A 210 7.83 2.70 -18.76
N PHE A 211 8.90 3.50 -18.75
CA PHE A 211 8.92 4.78 -19.46
C PHE A 211 8.70 4.61 -20.96
N ALA A 212 9.38 3.65 -21.60
CA ALA A 212 9.22 3.36 -23.01
C ALA A 212 7.77 3.00 -23.36
N LYS A 213 7.11 2.18 -22.54
CA LYS A 213 5.68 1.87 -22.71
C LYS A 213 4.79 3.10 -22.51
N LEU A 214 5.01 3.90 -21.47
CA LEU A 214 4.21 5.10 -21.25
C LEU A 214 4.34 6.09 -22.41
N ASP A 215 5.56 6.27 -22.94
CA ASP A 215 5.82 7.14 -24.09
C ASP A 215 5.20 6.58 -25.39
N GLU A 216 5.21 5.25 -25.60
CA GLU A 216 4.49 4.58 -26.68
C GLU A 216 2.99 4.85 -26.60
N LYS A 217 2.37 4.63 -25.44
CA LYS A 217 0.92 4.83 -25.23
C LYS A 217 0.52 6.30 -25.29
N ALA A 218 1.42 7.21 -24.92
CA ALA A 218 1.22 8.64 -25.08
C ALA A 218 1.15 9.06 -26.56
N ALA A 219 1.86 8.37 -27.46
CA ALA A 219 1.95 8.67 -28.89
C ALA A 219 0.91 7.92 -29.75
N ASP A 220 0.31 6.84 -29.24
CA ASP A 220 -0.62 5.97 -29.96
C ASP A 220 -1.95 6.66 -30.32
N GLN A 221 -2.07 7.10 -31.58
CA GLN A 221 -3.28 7.77 -32.09
C GLN A 221 -4.53 6.88 -32.09
N GLY A 222 -4.39 5.56 -31.94
CA GLY A 222 -5.49 4.63 -31.78
C GLY A 222 -6.12 4.66 -30.38
N LEU A 223 -5.42 5.21 -29.38
CA LEU A 223 -5.95 5.33 -28.02
C LEU A 223 -6.79 6.60 -27.83
N PRO A 224 -7.90 6.52 -27.07
CA PRO A 224 -8.65 7.68 -26.63
C PRO A 224 -7.76 8.76 -26.00
N GLU A 225 -8.02 10.03 -26.32
CA GLU A 225 -7.18 11.16 -25.90
C GLU A 225 -6.95 11.21 -24.38
N HIS A 226 -7.96 10.91 -23.58
CA HIS A 226 -7.84 10.92 -22.12
C HIS A 226 -6.84 9.86 -21.60
N LEU A 227 -6.73 8.70 -22.26
CA LEU A 227 -5.75 7.66 -21.91
C LEU A 227 -4.34 8.04 -22.32
N ARG A 228 -4.19 8.67 -23.49
CA ARG A 228 -2.90 9.25 -23.90
C ARG A 228 -2.42 10.32 -22.93
N LYS A 229 -3.32 11.23 -22.52
CA LYS A 229 -3.02 12.26 -21.51
C LYS A 229 -2.67 11.66 -20.15
N TRP A 230 -3.33 10.58 -19.75
CA TRP A 230 -2.95 9.82 -18.55
C TRP A 230 -1.52 9.29 -18.66
N ALA A 231 -1.14 8.67 -19.78
CA ALA A 231 0.21 8.13 -19.97
C ALA A 231 1.27 9.24 -19.93
N GLN A 232 1.02 10.36 -20.62
CA GLN A 232 1.89 11.54 -20.61
C GLN A 232 2.06 12.11 -19.20
N LYS A 233 0.97 12.32 -18.47
CA LYS A 233 0.99 12.84 -17.10
C LYS A 233 1.73 11.89 -16.16
N THR A 234 1.52 10.58 -16.31
CA THR A 234 2.16 9.55 -15.49
C THR A 234 3.67 9.53 -15.71
N ALA A 235 4.13 9.55 -16.97
CA ALA A 235 5.55 9.66 -17.29
C ALA A 235 6.17 10.96 -16.76
N ALA A 236 5.50 12.10 -16.92
CA ALA A 236 5.95 13.38 -16.38
C ALA A 236 6.09 13.33 -14.84
N THR A 237 5.11 12.73 -14.16
CA THR A 237 5.10 12.59 -12.69
C THR A 237 6.27 11.75 -12.22
N MET A 238 6.56 10.63 -12.88
CA MET A 238 7.69 9.78 -12.55
C MET A 238 9.03 10.48 -12.80
N LYS A 239 9.16 11.31 -13.85
CA LYS A 239 10.39 12.08 -14.14
C LYS A 239 10.76 13.09 -13.04
N GLU A 240 9.83 13.44 -12.15
CA GLU A 240 10.10 14.31 -11.00
C GLU A 240 10.66 13.58 -9.77
N ARG A 241 10.66 12.23 -9.77
CA ARG A 241 11.10 11.40 -8.64
C ARG A 241 12.60 11.17 -8.67
N SER A 242 13.17 10.74 -7.55
CA SER A 242 14.57 10.29 -7.52
C SER A 242 14.75 9.09 -8.48
N PRO A 243 15.74 9.13 -9.38
CA PRO A 243 16.05 8.00 -10.25
C PRO A 243 16.39 6.72 -9.47
N THR A 244 17.19 6.85 -8.40
CA THR A 244 17.55 5.74 -7.52
C THR A 244 16.31 5.16 -6.84
N SER A 245 15.46 6.02 -6.27
CA SER A 245 14.19 5.60 -5.67
C SER A 245 13.31 4.82 -6.63
N LEU A 246 13.16 5.26 -7.89
CA LEU A 246 12.35 4.55 -8.87
C LEU A 246 12.90 3.15 -9.17
N LYS A 247 14.21 3.00 -9.36
CA LYS A 247 14.80 1.69 -9.66
C LYS A 247 14.72 0.73 -8.48
N VAL A 248 15.07 1.20 -7.28
CA VAL A 248 14.95 0.39 -6.06
C VAL A 248 13.49 0.02 -5.82
N THR A 249 12.56 0.97 -5.99
CA THR A 249 11.11 0.73 -5.87
C THR A 249 10.64 -0.33 -6.87
N CYS A 250 11.04 -0.25 -8.14
CA CYS A 250 10.66 -1.24 -9.14
C CYS A 250 11.19 -2.64 -8.80
N LYS A 251 12.46 -2.74 -8.38
CA LYS A 251 13.07 -4.02 -7.96
C LYS A 251 12.38 -4.62 -6.72
N GLN A 252 12.06 -3.83 -5.70
CA GLN A 252 11.38 -4.35 -4.52
C GLN A 252 9.99 -4.89 -4.84
N MET A 253 9.29 -4.32 -5.83
CA MET A 253 7.98 -4.83 -6.25
C MET A 253 8.08 -6.21 -6.91
N VAL A 254 9.22 -6.52 -7.52
CA VAL A 254 9.52 -7.84 -8.08
C VAL A 254 9.90 -8.82 -6.98
N TYR A 255 10.88 -8.47 -6.14
CA TYR A 255 11.39 -9.37 -5.09
C TYR A 255 10.38 -9.63 -3.97
N GLY A 256 9.65 -8.60 -3.55
CA GLY A 256 8.71 -8.65 -2.44
C GLY A 256 7.49 -9.57 -2.67
N LYS A 257 7.24 -9.94 -3.93
CA LYS A 257 6.22 -10.94 -4.28
C LYS A 257 6.50 -12.31 -3.64
N ASP A 258 7.77 -12.68 -3.50
CA ASP A 258 8.18 -13.99 -2.98
C ASP A 258 8.51 -13.95 -1.48
N TRP A 259 8.67 -12.76 -0.90
CA TRP A 259 8.95 -12.59 0.52
C TRP A 259 7.72 -12.90 1.38
N ASN A 260 7.95 -13.54 2.53
CA ASN A 260 6.97 -13.55 3.62
C ASN A 260 7.01 -12.22 4.40
N ILE A 261 6.00 -11.96 5.22
CA ILE A 261 5.86 -10.68 5.94
C ILE A 261 7.07 -10.33 6.82
N ALA A 262 7.70 -11.31 7.48
CA ALA A 262 8.87 -11.07 8.32
C ALA A 262 10.12 -10.74 7.49
N GLN A 263 10.29 -11.45 6.36
CA GLN A 263 11.36 -11.15 5.39
C GLN A 263 11.20 -9.76 4.79
N ALA A 264 9.97 -9.32 4.51
CA ALA A 264 9.71 -7.99 3.98
C ALA A 264 10.29 -6.90 4.90
N PHE A 265 9.94 -6.89 6.19
CA PHE A 265 10.48 -5.92 7.15
C PHE A 265 11.99 -6.03 7.35
N ASP A 266 12.56 -7.23 7.41
CA ASP A 266 14.02 -7.41 7.50
C ASP A 266 14.75 -6.85 6.26
N ARG A 267 14.20 -7.06 5.07
CA ARG A 267 14.79 -6.58 3.81
C ARG A 267 14.59 -5.09 3.63
N GLU A 268 13.43 -4.55 3.97
CA GLU A 268 13.17 -3.11 3.96
C GLU A 268 14.05 -2.37 4.96
N HIS A 269 14.35 -2.93 6.14
CA HIS A 269 15.32 -2.35 7.08
C HIS A 269 16.69 -2.13 6.45
N ARG A 270 17.14 -3.10 5.63
CA ARG A 270 18.41 -2.98 4.91
C ARG A 270 18.30 -1.90 3.84
N ILE A 271 17.29 -1.96 2.98
CA ILE A 271 17.08 -0.95 1.93
C ILE A 271 17.04 0.46 2.54
N ALA A 272 16.30 0.66 3.64
CA ALA A 272 16.23 1.92 4.36
C ALA A 272 17.59 2.35 4.93
N SER A 273 18.37 1.42 5.46
CA SER A 273 19.74 1.69 5.93
C SER A 273 20.64 2.20 4.81
N HIS A 274 20.55 1.62 3.61
CA HIS A 274 21.26 2.12 2.43
C HIS A 274 20.80 3.54 2.05
N PHE A 275 19.50 3.83 2.13
CA PHE A 275 18.98 5.17 1.85
C PHE A 275 19.39 6.22 2.88
N MET A 276 19.60 5.85 4.16
CA MET A 276 20.13 6.79 5.15
C MET A 276 21.54 7.25 4.81
N ASP A 277 22.32 6.40 4.14
CA ASP A 277 23.65 6.72 3.63
C ASP A 277 23.62 7.41 2.26
N HIS A 278 22.49 7.37 1.53
CA HIS A 278 22.35 7.91 0.18
C HIS A 278 21.93 9.40 0.20
N PRO A 279 22.48 10.26 -0.69
CA PRO A 279 22.20 11.69 -0.68
C PRO A 279 20.74 12.05 -0.98
N ASP A 280 20.06 11.29 -1.85
CA ASP A 280 18.70 11.62 -2.31
C ASP A 280 17.68 11.72 -1.18
N PHE A 281 17.73 10.86 -0.16
CA PHE A 281 16.78 10.94 0.96
C PHE A 281 16.92 12.29 1.69
N THR A 282 18.15 12.62 2.06
CA THR A 282 18.44 13.86 2.80
C THR A 282 18.11 15.08 1.96
N GLU A 283 18.48 15.11 0.67
CA GLU A 283 18.17 16.23 -0.23
C GLU A 283 16.67 16.34 -0.52
N GLY A 284 16.00 15.23 -0.81
CA GLY A 284 14.57 15.19 -1.12
C GLY A 284 13.71 15.68 0.04
N VAL A 285 13.94 15.15 1.25
CA VAL A 285 13.29 15.63 2.47
C VAL A 285 13.59 17.11 2.70
N SER A 286 14.85 17.52 2.53
CA SER A 286 15.25 18.90 2.79
C SER A 286 14.60 19.89 1.84
N ALA A 287 14.61 19.60 0.54
CA ALA A 287 14.02 20.43 -0.49
C ALA A 287 12.50 20.56 -0.32
N ARG A 288 11.82 19.45 0.01
CA ARG A 288 10.34 19.41 0.05
C ARG A 288 9.77 19.86 1.39
N LEU A 289 10.40 19.50 2.51
CA LEU A 289 9.80 19.61 3.84
C LEU A 289 10.48 20.65 4.72
N ILE A 290 11.81 20.77 4.65
CA ILE A 290 12.60 21.65 5.53
C ILE A 290 12.74 23.06 4.95
N ARG A 291 13.22 23.20 3.71
CA ARG A 291 13.41 24.50 3.05
C ARG A 291 12.05 25.17 2.78
N LYS A 292 11.99 26.49 2.94
CA LYS A 292 10.80 27.32 2.73
C LYS A 292 11.16 28.52 1.84
N PRO A 293 10.50 28.71 0.68
CA PRO A 293 9.47 27.83 0.08
C PRO A 293 10.03 26.44 -0.28
N ALA A 294 9.15 25.46 -0.49
CA ALA A 294 9.56 24.14 -0.95
C ALA A 294 10.19 24.23 -2.35
N GLU A 295 11.25 23.46 -2.58
CA GLU A 295 12.06 23.48 -3.80
C GLU A 295 12.00 22.14 -4.54
N THR A 296 12.46 22.15 -5.79
CA THR A 296 12.71 20.92 -6.55
C THR A 296 14.02 20.29 -6.04
N PRO A 297 14.01 19.03 -5.58
CA PRO A 297 15.22 18.35 -5.13
C PRO A 297 16.25 18.20 -6.25
N LYS A 298 17.54 18.24 -5.88
CA LYS A 298 18.65 17.99 -6.80
C LYS A 298 19.16 16.56 -6.64
N TRP A 299 18.56 15.64 -7.39
CA TRP A 299 18.88 14.21 -7.31
C TRP A 299 20.32 13.90 -7.73
N GLN A 300 20.92 12.92 -7.06
CA GLN A 300 22.23 12.37 -7.37
C GLN A 300 22.13 10.84 -7.38
N PRO A 301 22.15 10.20 -8.56
CA PRO A 301 22.36 10.79 -9.89
C PRO A 301 21.10 11.51 -10.46
N VAL A 302 21.30 12.31 -11.51
CA VAL A 302 20.26 13.20 -12.06
C VAL A 302 19.25 12.46 -12.95
N SER A 303 19.71 11.47 -13.72
CA SER A 303 18.87 10.76 -14.69
C SER A 303 18.76 9.27 -14.40
N ILE A 304 17.68 8.64 -14.89
CA ILE A 304 17.45 7.20 -14.79
C ILE A 304 18.56 6.38 -15.47
N SER A 305 19.12 6.88 -16.57
CA SER A 305 20.22 6.21 -17.28
C SER A 305 21.53 6.19 -16.50
N ASP A 306 21.70 7.10 -15.53
CA ASP A 306 22.93 7.21 -14.74
C ASP A 306 22.95 6.26 -13.53
N VAL A 307 21.81 5.67 -13.16
CA VAL A 307 21.74 4.61 -12.16
C VAL A 307 21.89 3.29 -12.90
N SER A 308 22.96 2.52 -12.70
CA SER A 308 23.04 1.19 -13.28
C SER A 308 22.13 0.19 -12.54
N GLU A 309 21.85 -0.96 -13.15
CA GLU A 309 21.16 -2.07 -12.44
C GLU A 309 21.96 -2.52 -11.21
N GLN A 310 23.29 -2.49 -11.29
CA GLN A 310 24.18 -2.85 -10.19
C GLN A 310 24.10 -1.86 -9.03
N ASP A 311 23.94 -0.57 -9.30
CA ASP A 311 23.76 0.45 -8.26
C ASP A 311 22.45 0.23 -7.50
N ALA A 312 21.38 -0.11 -8.22
CA ALA A 312 20.10 -0.42 -7.61
C ALA A 312 20.12 -1.77 -6.86
N ASP A 313 20.85 -2.78 -7.36
CA ASP A 313 21.03 -4.07 -6.68
C ASP A 313 21.76 -3.93 -5.33
N GLU A 314 22.63 -2.93 -5.20
CA GLU A 314 23.39 -2.70 -3.98
C GLU A 314 22.50 -2.44 -2.76
N PHE A 315 21.32 -1.81 -2.95
CA PHE A 315 20.34 -1.58 -1.88
C PHE A 315 19.74 -2.86 -1.28
N PHE A 316 19.89 -4.00 -1.97
CA PHE A 316 19.37 -5.30 -1.54
C PHE A 316 20.46 -6.22 -0.98
N ARG A 317 21.73 -5.79 -1.01
CA ARG A 317 22.86 -6.57 -0.47
C ARG A 317 23.05 -6.30 1.01
N THR A 318 23.76 -7.20 1.69
CA THR A 318 24.27 -6.96 3.03
C THR A 318 25.72 -6.50 2.91
N ARG A 319 26.06 -5.36 3.51
CA ARG A 319 27.42 -4.84 3.56
C ARG A 319 28.17 -5.38 4.77
N GLU A 320 29.50 -5.36 4.67
CA GLU A 320 30.36 -5.65 5.81
C GLU A 320 30.17 -4.54 6.87
N GLY A 321 29.87 -4.93 8.10
CA GLY A 321 29.57 -4.01 9.20
C GLY A 321 28.09 -3.60 9.35
N ASP A 322 27.20 -4.08 8.48
CA ASP A 322 25.76 -3.87 8.67
C ASP A 322 25.26 -4.52 9.96
N ALA A 323 24.23 -3.90 10.55
CA ALA A 323 23.53 -4.47 11.70
C ALA A 323 23.01 -5.89 11.40
N PRO A 324 22.92 -6.77 12.42
CA PRO A 324 22.34 -8.09 12.24
C PRO A 324 20.88 -7.98 11.74
N PRO A 325 20.31 -9.08 11.20
CA PRO A 325 18.91 -9.12 10.80
C PRO A 325 17.97 -8.54 11.87
N LEU A 326 16.93 -7.85 11.41
CA LEU A 326 16.02 -7.12 12.29
C LEU A 326 15.43 -8.05 13.35
N GLN A 327 15.63 -7.71 14.63
CA GLN A 327 15.10 -8.49 15.75
C GLN A 327 13.62 -8.15 15.99
N LEU A 328 12.72 -8.85 15.30
CA LEU A 328 11.27 -8.69 15.41
C LEU A 328 10.75 -9.04 16.82
N LEU A 329 9.67 -8.37 17.22
CA LEU A 329 9.10 -8.49 18.57
C LEU A 329 8.36 -9.81 18.77
N ASN A 330 7.50 -10.19 17.83
CA ASN A 330 6.74 -11.43 17.88
C ASN A 330 7.59 -12.58 17.33
N LYS A 331 7.66 -13.68 18.09
CA LYS A 331 8.37 -14.91 17.72
C LYS A 331 7.43 -16.10 17.87
N GLY A 332 7.42 -17.02 16.89
CA GLY A 332 6.66 -18.26 16.96
C GLY A 332 5.74 -18.53 15.76
N PRO A 333 4.95 -19.62 15.79
CA PRO A 333 4.02 -19.95 14.71
C PRO A 333 3.04 -18.81 14.42
N GLY A 334 2.73 -18.57 13.13
CA GLY A 334 1.81 -17.51 12.71
C GLY A 334 2.40 -16.09 12.66
N THR A 335 3.67 -15.92 13.05
CA THR A 335 4.39 -14.63 12.95
C THR A 335 5.07 -14.41 11.59
N THR A 336 4.87 -15.36 10.67
CA THR A 336 5.31 -15.29 9.28
C THR A 336 4.27 -15.96 8.38
N TYR A 337 4.00 -15.34 7.22
CA TYR A 337 3.07 -15.83 6.20
C TYR A 337 3.39 -15.19 4.83
N HIS A 338 3.06 -15.89 3.74
CA HIS A 338 3.24 -15.40 2.38
C HIS A 338 2.03 -14.65 1.82
N THR A 339 0.87 -14.80 2.45
CA THR A 339 -0.38 -14.12 2.08
C THR A 339 -1.11 -13.75 3.35
N TYR A 340 -1.83 -12.63 3.34
CA TYR A 340 -2.62 -12.22 4.51
C TYR A 340 -3.65 -13.31 4.87
N PRO A 341 -3.64 -13.84 6.10
CA PRO A 341 -4.58 -14.90 6.51
C PRO A 341 -6.03 -14.42 6.56
N HIS A 342 -6.23 -13.10 6.67
CA HIS A 342 -7.52 -12.43 6.78
C HIS A 342 -7.94 -11.70 5.49
N ALA A 343 -7.35 -12.03 4.33
CA ALA A 343 -7.65 -11.38 3.06
C ALA A 343 -9.13 -11.45 2.66
N TRP A 344 -9.86 -12.47 3.15
CA TRP A 344 -11.29 -12.68 2.92
C TRP A 344 -12.19 -11.54 3.44
N LEU A 345 -11.69 -10.69 4.34
CA LEU A 345 -12.40 -9.52 4.86
C LEU A 345 -12.52 -8.38 3.83
N SER A 346 -11.72 -8.38 2.77
CA SER A 346 -11.72 -7.34 1.73
C SER A 346 -12.55 -7.77 0.52
N LEU A 347 -12.73 -6.88 -0.46
CA LEU A 347 -13.36 -7.25 -1.74
C LEU A 347 -12.63 -8.44 -2.40
N PRO A 348 -13.33 -9.28 -3.20
CA PRO A 348 -12.70 -10.39 -3.88
C PRO A 348 -11.61 -9.92 -4.84
N THR A 349 -10.46 -10.58 -4.76
CA THR A 349 -9.32 -10.29 -5.66
C THR A 349 -9.68 -10.63 -7.11
N GLU A 350 -9.11 -9.91 -8.06
CA GLU A 350 -9.21 -10.21 -9.48
C GLU A 350 -8.84 -11.67 -9.77
N ARG A 351 -7.74 -12.15 -9.18
CA ARG A 351 -7.30 -13.54 -9.32
C ARG A 351 -8.39 -14.53 -8.90
N SER A 352 -9.03 -14.31 -7.75
CA SER A 352 -10.09 -15.22 -7.28
C SER A 352 -11.29 -15.26 -8.21
N ILE A 353 -11.64 -14.13 -8.82
CA ILE A 353 -12.74 -14.01 -9.78
C ILE A 353 -12.39 -14.72 -11.09
N LEU A 354 -11.20 -14.47 -11.64
CA LEU A 354 -10.72 -15.11 -12.86
C LEU A 354 -10.56 -16.62 -12.69
N ASP A 355 -10.02 -17.07 -11.56
CA ASP A 355 -9.90 -18.49 -11.22
C ASP A 355 -11.27 -19.17 -11.16
N TYR A 356 -12.30 -18.47 -10.63
CA TYR A 356 -13.67 -18.98 -10.61
C TYR A 356 -14.27 -19.11 -12.02
N ILE A 357 -14.09 -18.08 -12.86
CA ILE A 357 -14.60 -18.07 -14.25
C ILE A 357 -13.90 -19.13 -15.10
N SER A 358 -12.60 -19.37 -14.88
CA SER A 358 -11.82 -20.35 -15.64
C SER A 358 -12.28 -21.82 -15.44
N LYS A 359 -12.96 -22.11 -14.32
CA LYS A 359 -13.36 -23.49 -13.94
C LYS A 359 -14.66 -23.97 -14.58
N GLY A 360 -15.30 -23.17 -15.44
CA GLY A 360 -16.44 -23.61 -16.25
C GLY A 360 -17.19 -22.45 -16.91
N SER A 361 -18.10 -22.78 -17.84
CA SER A 361 -18.95 -21.77 -18.49
C SER A 361 -19.98 -21.22 -17.52
N LYS A 362 -19.61 -20.17 -16.77
CA LYS A 362 -20.51 -19.41 -15.90
C LYS A 362 -20.89 -18.10 -16.57
N SER A 363 -22.17 -17.77 -16.54
CA SER A 363 -22.64 -16.44 -16.92
C SER A 363 -22.11 -15.38 -15.95
N GLU A 364 -22.14 -14.12 -16.40
CA GLU A 364 -21.79 -12.98 -15.55
C GLU A 364 -22.69 -12.91 -14.31
N ALA A 365 -24.00 -13.06 -14.50
CA ALA A 365 -24.98 -13.04 -13.42
C ALA A 365 -24.72 -14.12 -12.36
N GLU A 366 -24.38 -15.35 -12.78
CA GLU A 366 -24.03 -16.43 -11.85
C GLU A 366 -22.74 -16.13 -11.07
N THR A 367 -21.74 -15.57 -11.73
CA THR A 367 -20.46 -15.21 -11.10
C THR A 367 -20.65 -14.11 -10.06
N VAL A 368 -21.38 -13.06 -10.40
CA VAL A 368 -21.72 -11.97 -9.48
C VAL A 368 -22.53 -12.50 -8.29
N ALA A 369 -23.58 -13.30 -8.54
CA ALA A 369 -24.40 -13.86 -7.47
C ALA A 369 -23.59 -14.75 -6.52
N TYR A 370 -22.63 -15.52 -7.03
CA TYR A 370 -21.73 -16.33 -6.23
C TYR A 370 -20.89 -15.48 -5.26
N PHE A 371 -20.19 -14.45 -5.75
CA PHE A 371 -19.33 -13.63 -4.90
C PHE A 371 -20.11 -12.75 -3.92
N VAL A 372 -21.25 -12.20 -4.33
CA VAL A 372 -22.15 -11.45 -3.43
C VAL A 372 -22.60 -12.35 -2.27
N LYS A 373 -22.98 -13.61 -2.56
CA LYS A 373 -23.35 -14.58 -1.52
C LYS A 373 -22.15 -14.97 -0.65
N LEU A 374 -20.98 -15.18 -1.26
CA LEU A 374 -19.75 -15.58 -0.56
C LEU A 374 -19.31 -14.53 0.48
N GLN A 375 -19.55 -13.25 0.20
CA GLN A 375 -19.22 -12.13 1.10
C GLN A 375 -20.44 -11.54 1.81
N ASP A 376 -21.51 -12.31 1.95
CA ASP A 376 -22.71 -11.93 2.73
C ASP A 376 -23.29 -10.55 2.36
N GLY A 377 -23.34 -10.25 1.06
CA GLY A 377 -23.91 -9.00 0.56
C GLY A 377 -23.03 -7.76 0.76
N LYS A 378 -21.74 -7.91 1.08
CA LYS A 378 -20.80 -6.79 1.26
C LYS A 378 -20.91 -5.77 0.10
N PRO A 379 -21.09 -4.47 0.37
CA PRO A 379 -21.19 -3.45 -0.68
C PRO A 379 -19.94 -3.37 -1.56
N GLY A 380 -20.10 -3.08 -2.85
CA GLY A 380 -18.96 -2.98 -3.79
C GLY A 380 -18.54 -4.30 -4.43
N VAL A 381 -18.99 -5.45 -3.91
CA VAL A 381 -18.63 -6.78 -4.45
C VAL A 381 -19.18 -6.95 -5.86
N ARG A 382 -20.43 -6.54 -6.09
CA ARG A 382 -21.05 -6.59 -7.41
C ARG A 382 -20.23 -5.79 -8.42
N GLU A 383 -19.98 -4.52 -8.11
CA GLU A 383 -19.29 -3.57 -8.97
C GLU A 383 -17.87 -4.04 -9.28
N LYS A 384 -17.17 -4.58 -8.28
CA LYS A 384 -15.83 -5.15 -8.45
C LYS A 384 -15.83 -6.36 -9.39
N VAL A 385 -16.78 -7.27 -9.22
CA VAL A 385 -16.86 -8.51 -10.03
C VAL A 385 -17.26 -8.17 -11.47
N GLU A 386 -18.23 -7.29 -11.66
CA GLU A 386 -18.66 -6.80 -12.98
C GLU A 386 -17.50 -6.10 -13.71
N GLU A 387 -16.71 -5.26 -13.02
CA GLU A 387 -15.52 -4.61 -13.61
C GLU A 387 -14.48 -5.62 -14.09
N VAL A 388 -14.14 -6.61 -13.26
CA VAL A 388 -13.15 -7.64 -13.61
C VAL A 388 -13.61 -8.47 -14.80
N ILE A 389 -14.89 -8.86 -14.84
CA ILE A 389 -15.47 -9.62 -15.96
C ILE A 389 -15.43 -8.81 -17.25
N ALA A 390 -15.84 -7.53 -17.20
CA ALA A 390 -15.81 -6.65 -18.36
C ALA A 390 -14.39 -6.46 -18.90
N ARG A 391 -13.40 -6.34 -18.01
CA ARG A 391 -11.99 -6.19 -18.39
C ARG A 391 -11.39 -7.48 -18.96
N ALA A 392 -11.81 -8.65 -18.48
CA ALA A 392 -11.34 -9.95 -18.99
C ALA A 392 -11.91 -10.33 -20.37
N ARG A 393 -13.07 -9.78 -20.74
CA ARG A 393 -13.76 -10.07 -22.02
C ARG A 393 -13.44 -9.09 -23.15
N SER A 394 -13.07 -7.87 -22.79
CA SER A 394 -12.58 -6.86 -23.75
C SER A 394 -11.13 -7.12 -24.10
#